data_AF-M4SI68-F1
#
_entry.id   AF-M4SI68-F1
#
_cell.length_a   1.000
_cell.length_b   1.000
_cell.length_c   1.000
_cell.angle_alpha   90.00
_cell.angle_beta   90.00
_cell.angle_gamma   90.00
#
_symmetry.space_group_name_H-M   'P 1'
#
loop_
_entity.id
_entity.type
_entity.pdbx_description
1 polymer ?
#
loop_
_entity_poly.entity_id
_entity_poly.type
_entity_poly.pdbx_seq_one_letter_code
_entity_poly.pdbx_strand_id
1 'polypeptide(L)'
;MKPGLSGPSGEAIRKRAVAGLPAAGRSPMGRYRVLGYRLVFRMIGSISTLLLAAAGMLAPSGEEARIADFLNDYRAAHGLPPIPYSPTLARVAHAHARDLEDHNPDSGTDGDGRRCTLHSWSAASGATPVCYTADHARAQLMWSKPREITRGAYGGQGFEIAARYSEGIDADIAFDLWRGSAAHNAVILEQGRWAGTGWRAMGVALDGRYAVVWFGKVPDPAR
;
A
#
# COMPACT_ATOMS: atom_id res chain seq x y z
N MET A 1 -16.14 51.98 32.37
CA MET A 1 -15.04 52.29 33.30
C MET A 1 -14.48 51.00 33.89
N LYS A 2 -13.16 50.93 34.16
CA LYS A 2 -12.56 50.10 35.24
C LYS A 2 -12.66 50.93 36.56
N PRO A 3 -12.62 50.37 37.80
CA PRO A 3 -11.69 49.35 38.34
C PRO A 3 -12.41 48.20 39.11
N GLY A 4 -11.77 47.27 39.85
CA GLY A 4 -10.34 46.93 39.99
C GLY A 4 -9.80 46.92 41.45
N LEU A 5 -8.99 45.90 41.80
CA LEU A 5 -8.24 45.70 43.08
C LEU A 5 -9.13 45.39 44.33
N SER A 6 -8.66 44.79 45.44
CA SER A 6 -7.34 44.31 45.91
C SER A 6 -7.43 43.05 46.84
N GLY A 7 -6.30 42.38 47.11
CA GLY A 7 -6.12 41.49 48.31
C GLY A 7 -5.59 42.29 49.52
N PRO A 8 -4.64 41.80 50.37
CA PRO A 8 -4.06 40.45 50.47
C PRO A 8 -3.67 39.97 51.92
N SER A 9 -3.09 38.77 52.06
CA SER A 9 -2.06 38.38 53.08
C SER A 9 -1.37 37.06 52.63
N GLY A 10 -0.12 36.69 52.97
CA GLY A 10 0.96 37.31 53.75
C GLY A 10 1.53 36.35 54.83
N GLU A 11 2.84 36.09 55.01
CA GLU A 11 4.09 36.48 54.30
C GLU A 11 4.61 35.29 53.40
N ALA A 12 5.69 34.48 53.54
CA ALA A 12 6.94 34.41 54.35
C ALA A 12 8.05 33.63 53.56
N ILE A 13 9.24 34.19 53.24
CA ILE A 13 10.52 34.31 54.01
C ILE A 13 11.44 33.04 53.91
N ARG A 14 12.74 33.07 53.50
CA ARG A 14 13.66 34.14 52.99
C ARG A 14 14.95 33.58 52.32
N LYS A 15 15.44 34.27 51.25
CA LYS A 15 16.87 34.60 50.89
C LYS A 15 17.87 33.44 50.61
N ARG A 16 18.99 33.59 49.87
CA ARG A 16 19.62 34.59 48.93
C ARG A 16 20.63 33.78 48.05
N ALA A 17 20.88 34.05 46.76
CA ALA A 17 21.64 35.15 46.12
C ALA A 17 23.14 35.24 46.56
N VAL A 18 24.15 35.47 45.70
CA VAL A 18 24.19 35.68 44.22
C VAL A 18 25.58 35.30 43.63
N ALA A 19 25.78 35.42 42.30
CA ALA A 19 26.92 34.88 41.51
C ALA A 19 28.26 35.67 41.54
N GLY A 20 29.32 35.05 40.98
CA GLY A 20 30.62 35.66 40.64
C GLY A 20 31.55 34.75 39.79
N LEU A 21 32.32 35.33 38.87
CA LEU A 21 33.30 34.72 37.95
C LEU A 21 34.63 35.55 38.01
N PRO A 22 35.79 35.16 37.41
CA PRO A 22 36.36 33.81 37.19
C PRO A 22 37.91 33.73 37.41
N ALA A 23 38.51 32.59 37.04
CA ALA A 23 39.84 32.42 36.39
C ALA A 23 41.16 32.17 37.18
N ALA A 24 42.00 31.33 36.53
CA ALA A 24 43.47 31.17 36.57
C ALA A 24 44.21 30.60 37.81
N GLY A 25 44.99 29.54 37.57
CA GLY A 25 46.00 28.95 38.48
C GLY A 25 46.68 27.71 37.85
N ARG A 26 47.97 27.47 38.13
CA ARG A 26 48.77 26.37 37.53
C ARG A 26 49.40 25.44 38.58
N SER A 27 49.32 24.12 38.33
CA SER A 27 50.39 23.12 38.59
C SER A 27 50.83 22.80 40.06
N PRO A 28 51.58 21.71 40.32
CA PRO A 28 51.64 20.40 39.65
C PRO A 28 51.73 19.17 40.62
N MET A 29 51.88 17.98 40.03
CA MET A 29 52.49 16.75 40.58
C MET A 29 51.82 16.00 41.76
N GLY A 30 51.17 14.89 41.44
CA GLY A 30 51.14 13.66 42.24
C GLY A 30 51.50 12.46 41.34
N ARG A 31 52.51 11.66 41.70
CA ARG A 31 53.02 10.55 40.86
C ARG A 31 52.60 9.18 41.42
N TYR A 32 51.93 8.36 40.62
CA TYR A 32 51.96 6.91 40.77
C TYR A 32 52.09 6.20 39.41
N ARG A 33 53.02 5.25 39.35
CA ARG A 33 53.18 4.18 38.33
C ARG A 33 52.70 2.88 39.03
N VAL A 34 52.35 1.75 38.42
CA VAL A 34 52.36 1.18 37.04
C VAL A 34 51.00 0.40 36.91
N LEU A 35 50.56 -0.29 35.85
CA LEU A 35 51.18 -1.14 34.82
C LEU A 35 50.23 -1.26 33.59
N GLY A 36 50.60 -2.02 32.56
CA GLY A 36 49.73 -2.35 31.41
C GLY A 36 48.53 -3.26 31.76
N TYR A 37 47.64 -3.59 30.82
CA TYR A 37 47.83 -3.66 29.36
C TYR A 37 46.70 -3.03 28.53
N ARG A 38 47.03 -2.68 27.28
CA ARG A 38 46.08 -2.22 26.24
C ARG A 38 45.57 -3.44 25.46
N LEU A 39 44.26 -3.62 25.33
CA LEU A 39 43.70 -4.57 24.36
C LEU A 39 42.40 -4.05 23.75
N VAL A 40 42.52 -3.24 22.70
CA VAL A 40 41.38 -2.75 21.89
C VAL A 40 41.18 -3.71 20.71
N PHE A 41 40.42 -4.78 20.89
CA PHE A 41 39.95 -5.60 19.78
C PHE A 41 38.71 -4.98 19.14
N ARG A 42 38.91 -4.13 18.14
CA ARG A 42 37.87 -3.76 17.18
C ARG A 42 37.55 -4.95 16.29
N MET A 43 36.60 -5.80 16.69
CA MET A 43 35.90 -6.66 15.72
C MET A 43 34.96 -5.82 14.86
N ILE A 44 35.51 -5.18 13.83
CA ILE A 44 34.74 -4.78 12.66
C ILE A 44 34.86 -5.93 11.66
N GLY A 45 34.10 -7.00 11.92
CA GLY A 45 33.90 -8.05 10.93
C GLY A 45 33.04 -7.48 9.81
N SER A 46 33.63 -7.23 8.64
CA SER A 46 32.89 -6.74 7.47
C SER A 46 31.95 -7.83 6.95
N ILE A 47 30.72 -7.86 7.45
CA ILE A 47 29.65 -8.69 6.89
C ILE A 47 29.25 -8.07 5.54
N SER A 48 29.95 -8.47 4.49
CA SER A 48 29.56 -8.20 3.11
C SER A 48 28.31 -9.03 2.78
N THR A 49 27.14 -8.51 3.13
CA THR A 49 25.85 -9.06 2.70
C THR A 49 25.74 -8.96 1.18
N LEU A 50 25.93 -10.09 0.49
CA LEU A 50 25.76 -10.20 -0.96
C LEU A 50 24.26 -10.14 -1.31
N LEU A 51 23.71 -8.92 -1.34
CA LEU A 51 22.34 -8.63 -1.77
C LEU A 51 22.23 -8.74 -3.31
N LEU A 52 22.29 -9.97 -3.82
CA LEU A 52 21.89 -10.31 -5.19
C LEU A 52 20.50 -10.97 -5.19
N ALA A 53 19.73 -10.73 -6.25
CA ALA A 53 18.41 -11.31 -6.52
C ALA A 53 17.25 -10.92 -5.57
N ALA A 54 17.02 -9.63 -5.36
CA ALA A 54 15.69 -9.11 -4.94
C ALA A 54 14.83 -8.60 -6.12
N ALA A 55 15.46 -8.24 -7.25
CA ALA A 55 14.78 -7.58 -8.39
C ALA A 55 13.70 -8.44 -9.07
N GLY A 56 13.80 -9.77 -9.01
CA GLY A 56 12.86 -10.70 -9.64
C GLY A 56 11.47 -10.78 -8.98
N MET A 57 11.29 -10.21 -7.78
CA MET A 57 10.00 -10.19 -7.06
C MET A 57 9.20 -8.88 -7.26
N LEU A 58 9.68 -7.97 -8.12
CA LEU A 58 9.13 -6.62 -8.29
C LEU A 58 8.46 -6.38 -9.66
N ALA A 59 8.36 -7.42 -10.49
CA ALA A 59 7.74 -7.42 -11.81
C ALA A 59 6.69 -8.55 -11.89
N PRO A 60 5.68 -8.47 -12.78
CA PRO A 60 4.79 -9.59 -13.05
C PRO A 60 5.52 -10.66 -13.89
N SER A 61 4.94 -11.85 -14.01
CA SER A 61 5.50 -12.93 -14.84
C SER A 61 4.41 -13.79 -15.47
N GLY A 62 4.73 -14.50 -16.56
CA GLY A 62 3.75 -15.32 -17.29
C GLY A 62 2.54 -14.50 -17.74
N GLU A 63 1.34 -15.06 -17.55
CA GLU A 63 0.07 -14.42 -17.94
C GLU A 63 -0.16 -13.05 -17.27
N GLU A 64 0.34 -12.83 -16.06
CA GLU A 64 0.21 -11.54 -15.38
C GLU A 64 1.04 -10.44 -16.06
N ALA A 65 2.18 -10.82 -16.64
CA ALA A 65 2.99 -9.91 -17.45
C ALA A 65 2.30 -9.64 -18.80
N ARG A 66 1.78 -10.69 -19.46
CA ARG A 66 1.03 -10.56 -20.72
C ARG A 66 -0.18 -9.62 -20.58
N ILE A 67 -0.97 -9.74 -19.51
CA ILE A 67 -2.07 -8.80 -19.22
C ILE A 67 -1.53 -7.38 -18.98
N ALA A 68 -0.47 -7.22 -18.18
CA ALA A 68 0.11 -5.90 -17.90
C ALA A 68 0.62 -5.20 -19.17
N ASP A 69 1.21 -5.97 -20.09
CA ASP A 69 1.70 -5.48 -21.37
C ASP A 69 0.54 -5.19 -22.32
N PHE A 70 -0.43 -6.10 -22.51
CA PHE A 70 -1.63 -5.89 -23.34
C PHE A 70 -2.41 -4.63 -22.93
N LEU A 71 -2.59 -4.39 -21.63
CA LEU A 71 -3.27 -3.19 -21.13
C LEU A 71 -2.47 -1.91 -21.41
N ASN A 72 -1.14 -1.97 -21.37
CA ASN A 72 -0.27 -0.84 -21.61
C ASN A 72 -0.10 -0.52 -23.09
N ASP A 73 0.05 -1.54 -23.95
CA ASP A 73 0.07 -1.39 -25.41
C ASP A 73 -1.27 -0.85 -25.93
N TYR A 74 -2.38 -1.35 -25.39
CA TYR A 74 -3.71 -0.86 -25.74
C TYR A 74 -3.93 0.60 -25.31
N ARG A 75 -3.46 0.97 -24.11
CA ARG A 75 -3.43 2.38 -23.67
C ARG A 75 -2.55 3.25 -24.56
N ALA A 76 -1.37 2.77 -24.94
CA ALA A 76 -0.46 3.49 -25.84
C ALA A 76 -1.07 3.71 -27.24
N ALA A 77 -1.74 2.68 -27.80
CA ALA A 77 -2.49 2.79 -29.05
C ALA A 77 -3.66 3.80 -28.97
N HIS A 78 -4.19 4.05 -27.78
CA HIS A 78 -5.19 5.08 -27.49
C HIS A 78 -4.61 6.40 -26.94
N GLY A 79 -3.29 6.60 -27.00
CA GLY A 79 -2.61 7.85 -26.63
C GLY A 79 -2.48 8.11 -25.13
N LEU A 80 -2.68 7.09 -24.29
CA LEU A 80 -2.56 7.15 -22.83
C LEU A 80 -1.20 6.60 -22.35
N PRO A 81 -0.65 7.12 -21.24
CA PRO A 81 0.60 6.62 -20.69
C PRO A 81 0.42 5.21 -20.09
N PRO A 82 1.46 4.36 -20.12
CA PRO A 82 1.43 3.05 -19.47
C PRO A 82 1.30 3.20 -17.94
N ILE A 83 0.56 2.28 -17.31
CA ILE A 83 0.35 2.24 -15.87
C ILE A 83 1.52 1.47 -15.23
N PRO A 84 2.26 2.09 -14.28
CA PRO A 84 3.37 1.41 -13.61
C PRO A 84 2.92 0.18 -12.82
N TYR A 85 3.57 -0.97 -13.03
CA TYR A 85 3.31 -2.16 -12.23
C TYR A 85 3.57 -1.92 -10.73
N SER A 86 2.75 -2.53 -9.89
CA SER A 86 2.67 -2.33 -8.45
C SER A 86 2.68 -3.68 -7.73
N PRO A 87 3.83 -4.17 -7.23
CA PRO A 87 3.92 -5.37 -6.40
C PRO A 87 3.01 -5.32 -5.16
N THR A 88 2.67 -4.12 -4.67
CA THR A 88 1.75 -3.89 -3.56
C THR A 88 0.29 -4.08 -3.96
N LEU A 89 -0.14 -3.62 -5.15
CA LEU A 89 -1.48 -3.96 -5.66
C LEU A 89 -1.57 -5.40 -6.19
N ALA A 90 -0.47 -5.99 -6.68
CA ALA A 90 -0.44 -7.40 -7.09
C ALA A 90 -0.78 -8.33 -5.92
N ARG A 91 -0.31 -8.04 -4.69
CA ARG A 91 -0.75 -8.77 -3.47
C ARG A 91 -2.27 -8.66 -3.20
N VAL A 92 -2.92 -7.58 -3.63
CA VAL A 92 -4.39 -7.43 -3.54
C VAL A 92 -5.05 -8.26 -4.63
N ALA A 93 -4.52 -8.21 -5.85
CA ALA A 93 -5.00 -8.99 -6.99
C ALA A 93 -4.93 -10.50 -6.73
N HIS A 94 -3.78 -11.05 -6.30
CA HIS A 94 -3.68 -12.49 -6.00
C HIS A 94 -4.62 -12.91 -4.87
N ALA A 95 -4.75 -12.08 -3.82
CA ALA A 95 -5.66 -12.35 -2.70
C ALA A 95 -7.12 -12.41 -3.16
N HIS A 96 -7.50 -11.57 -4.13
CA HIS A 96 -8.87 -11.52 -4.66
C HIS A 96 -9.16 -12.60 -5.68
N ALA A 97 -8.25 -12.86 -6.63
CA ALA A 97 -8.40 -13.93 -7.62
C ALA A 97 -8.56 -15.30 -6.92
N ARG A 98 -7.73 -15.56 -5.90
CA ARG A 98 -7.89 -16.74 -5.05
C ARG A 98 -9.23 -16.75 -4.31
N ASP A 99 -9.61 -15.66 -3.67
CA ASP A 99 -10.88 -15.61 -2.92
C ASP A 99 -12.11 -15.83 -3.82
N LEU A 100 -12.03 -15.40 -5.07
CA LEU A 100 -13.03 -15.67 -6.11
C LEU A 100 -13.05 -17.15 -6.53
N GLU A 101 -11.90 -17.79 -6.71
CA GLU A 101 -11.82 -19.21 -7.11
C GLU A 101 -12.17 -20.17 -5.94
N ASP A 102 -11.58 -19.97 -4.75
CA ASP A 102 -11.72 -20.82 -3.56
C ASP A 102 -13.11 -20.69 -2.87
N HIS A 103 -13.68 -19.48 -2.81
CA HIS A 103 -14.86 -19.19 -1.98
C HIS A 103 -16.08 -18.68 -2.74
N ASN A 104 -15.94 -18.38 -4.04
CA ASN A 104 -16.98 -17.91 -4.96
C ASN A 104 -17.98 -16.86 -4.36
N PRO A 105 -17.50 -15.75 -3.73
CA PRO A 105 -18.36 -14.72 -3.13
C PRO A 105 -19.21 -13.95 -4.17
N ASP A 106 -18.91 -14.11 -5.46
CA ASP A 106 -19.68 -13.63 -6.60
C ASP A 106 -21.01 -14.41 -6.81
N SER A 107 -21.10 -15.66 -6.34
CA SER A 107 -22.26 -16.54 -6.57
C SER A 107 -23.52 -16.22 -5.73
N GLY A 108 -23.35 -15.47 -4.63
CA GLY A 108 -24.38 -15.28 -3.61
C GLY A 108 -25.45 -14.22 -3.89
N THR A 109 -26.17 -13.87 -2.81
CA THR A 109 -26.99 -12.66 -2.71
C THR A 109 -26.71 -11.96 -1.39
N ASP A 110 -27.02 -10.67 -1.28
CA ASP A 110 -27.09 -10.00 0.02
C ASP A 110 -28.48 -10.14 0.66
N GLY A 111 -28.68 -9.47 1.81
CA GLY A 111 -29.91 -9.54 2.59
C GLY A 111 -31.17 -9.04 1.89
N ASP A 112 -31.04 -8.28 0.80
CA ASP A 112 -32.19 -7.83 -0.02
C ASP A 112 -32.43 -8.77 -1.22
N GLY A 113 -31.72 -9.90 -1.30
CA GLY A 113 -31.76 -10.82 -2.46
C GLY A 113 -31.04 -10.28 -3.70
N ARG A 114 -30.35 -9.13 -3.61
CA ARG A 114 -29.58 -8.56 -4.72
C ARG A 114 -28.34 -9.42 -4.97
N ARG A 115 -28.07 -9.77 -6.23
CA ARG A 115 -26.96 -10.66 -6.61
C ARG A 115 -25.60 -10.03 -6.33
N CYS A 116 -24.69 -10.86 -5.83
CA CYS A 116 -23.28 -10.51 -5.75
C CYS A 116 -22.64 -10.49 -7.15
N THR A 117 -21.43 -9.95 -7.24
CA THR A 117 -20.67 -9.78 -8.49
C THR A 117 -19.19 -10.11 -8.27
N LEU A 118 -18.37 -10.12 -9.32
CA LEU A 118 -16.92 -10.35 -9.23
C LEU A 118 -16.18 -9.38 -8.29
N HIS A 119 -16.77 -8.22 -7.98
CA HIS A 119 -16.27 -7.23 -7.01
C HIS A 119 -16.49 -7.63 -5.53
N SER A 120 -17.02 -8.83 -5.29
CA SER A 120 -17.34 -9.34 -3.95
C SER A 120 -16.12 -9.98 -3.30
N TRP A 121 -16.10 -9.98 -1.97
CA TRP A 121 -15.03 -10.54 -1.14
C TRP A 121 -15.65 -11.38 -0.01
N SER A 122 -15.14 -12.58 0.19
CA SER A 122 -15.55 -13.50 1.25
C SER A 122 -14.93 -13.13 2.61
N ALA A 123 -15.43 -13.76 3.68
CA ALA A 123 -14.85 -13.61 5.02
C ALA A 123 -13.50 -14.34 5.19
N ALA A 124 -13.17 -15.28 4.31
CA ALA A 124 -11.90 -16.01 4.34
C ALA A 124 -10.73 -15.23 3.74
N SER A 125 -11.01 -14.17 2.97
CA SER A 125 -10.00 -13.26 2.39
C SER A 125 -9.11 -12.52 3.41
N GLY A 126 -9.50 -12.49 4.69
CA GLY A 126 -8.83 -11.71 5.73
C GLY A 126 -9.09 -10.21 5.69
N ALA A 127 -9.96 -9.73 4.79
CA ALA A 127 -10.48 -8.37 4.75
C ALA A 127 -11.98 -8.34 5.12
N THR A 128 -12.55 -7.14 5.22
CA THR A 128 -13.98 -6.95 5.50
C THR A 128 -14.82 -7.57 4.37
N PRO A 129 -15.66 -8.58 4.63
CA PRO A 129 -16.43 -9.24 3.58
C PRO A 129 -17.47 -8.29 2.98
N VAL A 130 -17.74 -8.45 1.68
CA VAL A 130 -18.75 -7.67 0.97
C VAL A 130 -19.35 -8.50 -0.17
N CYS A 131 -20.67 -8.71 -0.14
CA CYS A 131 -21.42 -8.97 -1.37
C CYS A 131 -21.57 -7.64 -2.10
N TYR A 132 -20.92 -7.51 -3.25
CA TYR A 132 -20.92 -6.30 -4.05
C TYR A 132 -22.01 -6.40 -5.11
N THR A 133 -22.93 -5.43 -5.06
CA THR A 133 -24.15 -5.37 -5.89
C THR A 133 -23.98 -4.43 -7.07
N ALA A 134 -24.70 -4.68 -8.17
CA ALA A 134 -24.58 -3.91 -9.42
C ALA A 134 -25.02 -2.44 -9.33
N ASP A 135 -25.65 -2.03 -8.23
CA ASP A 135 -25.92 -0.62 -7.88
C ASP A 135 -24.70 0.14 -7.34
N HIS A 136 -23.57 -0.55 -7.13
CA HIS A 136 -22.34 -0.02 -6.51
C HIS A 136 -22.53 0.56 -5.09
N ALA A 137 -23.64 0.26 -4.39
CA ALA A 137 -23.97 0.87 -3.10
C ALA A 137 -22.91 0.63 -2.01
N ARG A 138 -22.11 -0.44 -2.12
CA ARG A 138 -21.01 -0.78 -1.21
C ARG A 138 -19.61 -0.48 -1.76
N ALA A 139 -19.47 0.36 -2.80
CA ALA A 139 -18.19 0.60 -3.48
C ALA A 139 -17.00 0.94 -2.56
N GLN A 140 -17.22 1.67 -1.46
CA GLN A 140 -16.18 2.00 -0.48
C GLN A 140 -15.53 0.77 0.17
N LEU A 141 -16.27 -0.34 0.35
CA LEU A 141 -15.75 -1.59 0.93
C LEU A 141 -14.87 -2.38 -0.05
N MET A 142 -14.93 -2.07 -1.34
CA MET A 142 -14.03 -2.59 -2.37
C MET A 142 -12.84 -1.64 -2.52
N TRP A 143 -13.09 -0.32 -2.56
CA TRP A 143 -12.02 0.69 -2.61
C TRP A 143 -11.06 0.68 -1.40
N SER A 144 -11.49 0.16 -0.25
CA SER A 144 -10.66 -0.04 0.95
C SER A 144 -9.70 -1.23 0.88
N LYS A 145 -9.95 -2.20 0.00
CA LYS A 145 -9.26 -3.51 0.03
C LYS A 145 -7.73 -3.45 -0.05
N PRO A 146 -7.09 -2.54 -0.81
CA PRO A 146 -5.64 -2.42 -0.78
C PRO A 146 -5.11 -2.05 0.60
N ARG A 147 -5.79 -1.16 1.32
CA ARG A 147 -5.42 -0.77 2.68
C ARG A 147 -5.60 -1.93 3.66
N GLU A 148 -6.66 -2.73 3.49
CA GLU A 148 -6.93 -3.90 4.34
C GLU A 148 -5.89 -5.01 4.09
N ILE A 149 -5.82 -5.55 2.87
CA ILE A 149 -4.95 -6.67 2.49
C ILE A 149 -3.46 -6.34 2.69
N THR A 150 -3.03 -5.12 2.36
CA THR A 150 -1.63 -4.71 2.52
C THR A 150 -1.30 -4.14 3.91
N ARG A 151 -2.22 -4.25 4.88
CA ARG A 151 -2.07 -3.78 6.27
C ARG A 151 -1.64 -2.30 6.36
N GLY A 152 -2.22 -1.47 5.49
CA GLY A 152 -1.98 -0.03 5.43
C GLY A 152 -0.81 0.41 4.55
N ALA A 153 0.00 -0.50 3.98
CA ALA A 153 1.11 -0.13 3.11
C ALA A 153 0.63 0.64 1.87
N TYR A 154 -0.41 0.14 1.19
CA TYR A 154 -1.09 0.91 0.15
C TYR A 154 -2.04 1.93 0.77
N GLY A 155 -1.59 3.19 0.82
CA GLY A 155 -2.38 4.29 1.40
C GLY A 155 -3.55 4.76 0.53
N GLY A 156 -3.55 4.49 -0.77
CA GLY A 156 -4.60 4.92 -1.70
C GLY A 156 -5.86 4.05 -1.66
N GLN A 157 -6.93 4.55 -2.27
CA GLN A 157 -8.04 3.69 -2.72
C GLN A 157 -7.61 2.87 -3.94
N GLY A 158 -8.15 1.66 -4.06
CA GLY A 158 -8.07 0.83 -5.26
C GLY A 158 -9.34 0.87 -6.10
N PHE A 159 -9.20 0.62 -7.38
CA PHE A 159 -10.28 0.46 -8.36
C PHE A 159 -9.96 -0.79 -9.19
N GLU A 160 -10.94 -1.52 -9.71
CA GLU A 160 -10.65 -2.81 -10.33
C GLU A 160 -11.50 -3.11 -11.57
N ILE A 161 -11.01 -4.05 -12.37
CA ILE A 161 -11.79 -4.84 -13.33
C ILE A 161 -11.53 -6.33 -13.06
N ALA A 162 -12.55 -7.16 -13.26
CA ALA A 162 -12.48 -8.60 -13.06
C ALA A 162 -13.10 -9.32 -14.25
N ALA A 163 -12.59 -10.50 -14.58
CA ALA A 163 -13.07 -11.38 -15.64
C ALA A 163 -13.16 -12.81 -15.11
N ARG A 164 -14.03 -13.62 -15.74
CA ARG A 164 -14.20 -15.02 -15.42
C ARG A 164 -14.48 -15.83 -16.68
N TYR A 165 -13.78 -16.94 -16.88
CA TYR A 165 -14.05 -17.90 -17.96
C TYR A 165 -14.19 -19.32 -17.39
N SER A 166 -15.17 -20.09 -17.88
CA SER A 166 -15.59 -21.33 -17.23
C SER A 166 -14.58 -22.47 -17.27
N GLU A 167 -13.69 -22.48 -18.27
CA GLU A 167 -12.77 -23.58 -18.57
C GLU A 167 -11.34 -23.31 -18.06
N GLY A 168 -11.14 -22.22 -17.29
CA GLY A 168 -9.84 -21.64 -16.94
C GLY A 168 -9.57 -20.39 -17.78
N ILE A 169 -8.89 -19.38 -17.23
CA ILE A 169 -8.68 -18.10 -17.91
C ILE A 169 -7.20 -17.78 -18.11
N ASP A 170 -6.86 -17.23 -19.28
CA ASP A 170 -5.51 -16.77 -19.66
C ASP A 170 -5.51 -15.26 -19.96
N ALA A 171 -4.34 -14.71 -20.33
CA ALA A 171 -4.20 -13.29 -20.62
C ALA A 171 -4.99 -12.81 -21.84
N ASP A 172 -5.14 -13.65 -22.87
CA ASP A 172 -5.82 -13.30 -24.11
C ASP A 172 -7.33 -13.22 -23.87
N ILE A 173 -7.91 -14.25 -23.24
CA ILE A 173 -9.33 -14.32 -22.85
C ILE A 173 -9.68 -13.19 -21.88
N ALA A 174 -8.86 -12.94 -20.86
CA ALA A 174 -9.10 -11.86 -19.90
C ALA A 174 -9.11 -10.48 -20.58
N PHE A 175 -8.13 -10.21 -21.44
CA PHE A 175 -8.03 -8.95 -22.17
C PHE A 175 -9.18 -8.76 -23.18
N ASP A 176 -9.58 -9.80 -23.91
CA ASP A 176 -10.75 -9.76 -24.81
C ASP A 176 -12.05 -9.46 -24.05
N LEU A 177 -12.29 -10.14 -22.91
CA LEU A 177 -13.46 -9.89 -22.05
C LEU A 177 -13.50 -8.47 -21.48
N TRP A 178 -12.34 -7.86 -21.18
CA TRP A 178 -12.29 -6.48 -20.70
C TRP A 178 -12.45 -5.46 -21.82
N ARG A 179 -11.72 -5.57 -22.94
CA ARG A 179 -11.84 -4.58 -24.05
C ARG A 179 -13.19 -4.64 -24.76
N GLY A 180 -13.82 -5.83 -24.81
CA GLY A 180 -15.18 -6.01 -25.33
C GLY A 180 -16.28 -5.46 -24.43
N SER A 181 -16.02 -5.29 -23.13
CA SER A 181 -16.96 -4.68 -22.18
C SER A 181 -16.79 -3.17 -22.12
N ALA A 182 -17.79 -2.41 -22.58
CA ALA A 182 -17.76 -0.95 -22.52
C ALA A 182 -17.50 -0.38 -21.11
N ALA A 183 -17.93 -1.08 -20.06
CA ALA A 183 -17.68 -0.69 -18.67
C ALA A 183 -16.22 -0.89 -18.24
N HIS A 184 -15.61 -2.02 -18.61
CA HIS A 184 -14.21 -2.32 -18.28
C HIS A 184 -13.25 -1.52 -19.16
N ASN A 185 -13.54 -1.42 -20.46
CA ASN A 185 -12.81 -0.60 -21.41
C ASN A 185 -12.72 0.88 -20.96
N ALA A 186 -13.80 1.42 -20.39
CA ALA A 186 -13.81 2.77 -19.83
C ALA A 186 -12.90 2.95 -18.60
N VAL A 187 -12.59 1.87 -17.83
CA VAL A 187 -11.59 1.92 -16.75
C VAL A 187 -10.18 1.95 -17.36
N ILE A 188 -9.91 1.04 -18.31
CA ILE A 188 -8.59 0.88 -18.95
C ILE A 188 -8.19 2.15 -19.71
N LEU A 189 -9.13 2.74 -20.45
CA LEU A 189 -8.92 3.94 -21.26
C LEU A 189 -9.33 5.25 -20.57
N GLU A 190 -9.60 5.22 -19.26
CA GLU A 190 -9.88 6.41 -18.44
C GLU A 190 -10.99 7.31 -19.04
N GLN A 191 -12.12 6.69 -19.42
CA GLN A 191 -13.22 7.34 -20.14
C GLN A 191 -14.42 7.66 -19.23
N GLY A 192 -15.20 8.69 -19.61
CA GLY A 192 -16.41 9.08 -18.91
C GLY A 192 -16.15 9.43 -17.45
N ARG A 193 -16.71 8.66 -16.51
CA ARG A 193 -16.49 8.85 -15.06
C ARG A 193 -15.04 8.62 -14.61
N TRP A 194 -14.22 7.99 -15.46
CA TRP A 194 -12.80 7.73 -15.21
C TRP A 194 -11.88 8.77 -15.89
N ALA A 195 -12.44 9.81 -16.53
CA ALA A 195 -11.65 10.87 -17.15
C ALA A 195 -10.71 11.54 -16.14
N GLY A 196 -9.41 11.54 -16.44
CA GLY A 196 -8.38 12.18 -15.61
C GLY A 196 -8.05 11.45 -14.31
N THR A 197 -8.33 10.14 -14.19
CA THR A 197 -7.90 9.38 -13.00
C THR A 197 -6.38 9.32 -12.83
N GLY A 198 -5.63 9.35 -13.93
CA GLY A 198 -4.18 9.33 -13.99
C GLY A 198 -3.59 8.11 -13.31
N TRP A 199 -3.99 6.89 -13.70
CA TRP A 199 -3.56 5.66 -13.03
C TRP A 199 -2.03 5.58 -12.84
N ARG A 200 -1.58 5.35 -11.59
CA ARG A 200 -0.17 5.40 -11.16
C ARG A 200 0.39 4.07 -10.64
N ALA A 201 -0.48 3.09 -10.46
CA ALA A 201 -0.17 1.75 -9.97
C ALA A 201 -1.15 0.74 -10.58
N MET A 202 -0.63 -0.41 -11.02
CA MET A 202 -1.40 -1.55 -11.52
C MET A 202 -0.88 -2.86 -10.91
N GLY A 203 -1.75 -3.60 -10.23
CA GLY A 203 -1.53 -5.00 -9.84
C GLY A 203 -2.40 -5.92 -10.70
N VAL A 204 -1.90 -7.11 -11.01
CA VAL A 204 -2.57 -8.11 -11.86
C VAL A 204 -2.49 -9.46 -11.16
N ALA A 205 -3.51 -10.30 -11.30
CA ALA A 205 -3.44 -11.72 -10.98
C ALA A 205 -4.43 -12.55 -11.78
N LEU A 206 -4.11 -13.84 -11.95
CA LEU A 206 -5.04 -14.89 -12.37
C LEU A 206 -5.03 -16.01 -11.33
N ASP A 207 -6.18 -16.60 -11.02
CA ASP A 207 -6.28 -17.87 -10.28
C ASP A 207 -7.48 -18.67 -10.82
N GLY A 208 -7.24 -19.94 -11.17
CA GLY A 208 -8.22 -20.83 -11.81
C GLY A 208 -9.01 -20.23 -12.98
N ARG A 209 -10.27 -19.87 -12.71
CA ARG A 209 -11.25 -19.34 -13.67
C ARG A 209 -11.34 -17.81 -13.68
N TYR A 210 -10.62 -17.12 -12.81
CA TYR A 210 -10.76 -15.69 -12.54
C TYR A 210 -9.47 -14.92 -12.83
N ALA A 211 -9.61 -13.74 -13.44
CA ALA A 211 -8.54 -12.77 -13.63
C ALA A 211 -8.98 -11.42 -13.07
N VAL A 212 -8.08 -10.69 -12.40
CA VAL A 212 -8.38 -9.38 -11.80
C VAL A 212 -7.22 -8.41 -11.99
N VAL A 213 -7.57 -7.12 -12.18
CA VAL A 213 -6.60 -6.03 -12.29
C VAL A 213 -7.00 -4.91 -11.36
N TRP A 214 -6.07 -4.55 -10.47
CA TRP A 214 -6.22 -3.52 -9.45
C TRP A 214 -5.43 -2.26 -9.84
N PHE A 215 -6.16 -1.19 -10.10
CA PHE A 215 -5.65 0.14 -10.41
C PHE A 215 -5.60 1.04 -9.17
N GLY A 216 -4.67 2.00 -9.18
CA GLY A 216 -4.54 2.97 -8.10
C GLY A 216 -4.07 4.35 -8.54
N LYS A 217 -4.51 5.39 -7.83
CA LYS A 217 -4.22 6.81 -8.13
C LYS A 217 -2.96 7.35 -7.43
N VAL A 218 -2.24 6.50 -6.69
CA VAL A 218 -0.93 6.80 -6.09
C VAL A 218 0.09 5.76 -6.58
N PRO A 219 1.40 6.06 -6.61
CA PRO A 219 2.41 5.06 -6.94
C PRO A 219 2.42 3.88 -5.95
N ASP A 220 3.12 2.81 -6.31
CA ASP A 220 3.45 1.76 -5.33
C ASP A 220 4.33 2.34 -4.21
N PRO A 221 4.05 2.06 -2.92
CA PRO A 221 4.88 2.51 -1.79
C PRO A 221 6.26 1.83 -1.71
N ALA A 222 6.54 0.81 -2.53
CA ALA A 222 7.82 0.08 -2.58
C ALA A 222 8.64 0.37 -3.86
N ARG A 223 8.42 1.53 -4.50
CA ARG A 223 9.21 2.07 -5.62
C ARG A 223 10.07 3.25 -5.18
#